data_AF-A0A8S3C9Y1-F1
#
_entry.id   AF-A0A8S3C9Y1-F1
#
_cell.length_a   1.000
_cell.length_b   1.000
_cell.length_c   1.000
_cell.angle_alpha   90.00
_cell.angle_beta   90.00
_cell.angle_gamma   90.00
#
_symmetry.space_group_name_H-M   'P 1'
#
loop_
_entity.id
_entity.type
_entity.pdbx_description
1 polymer ?
#
loop_
_entity_poly.entity_id
_entity_poly.type
_entity_poly.pdbx_seq_one_letter_code
_entity_poly.pdbx_strand_id
1 'polypeptide(L)' 'MKIGRKLLNRIPKNFLNDDKLLTSAINILMRFGDVSSAENLFQTIKKKDIVAYGAMMKGNL' A
#
# COMPACT_ATOMS: atom_id res chain seq x y z
N MET A 1 -8.67 9.91 0.06
CA MET A 1 -9.78 9.86 1.06
C MET A 1 -9.26 9.52 2.47
N LYS A 2 -9.87 10.03 3.56
CA LYS A 2 -9.39 9.84 4.95
C LYS A 2 -9.56 8.41 5.53
N ILE A 3 -10.33 7.53 4.88
CA ILE A 3 -10.74 6.23 5.45
C ILE A 3 -9.61 5.19 5.38
N GLY A 4 -9.00 4.98 4.20
CA GLY A 4 -7.91 4.01 4.02
C GLY A 4 -6.72 4.30 4.96
N ARG A 5 -6.35 5.57 5.10
CA ARG A 5 -5.27 5.99 6.00
C ARG A 5 -5.60 5.78 7.48
N LYS A 6 -6.85 6.03 7.89
CA LYS A 6 -7.31 5.76 9.27
C LYS A 6 -7.28 4.25 9.60
N LEU A 7 -7.62 3.40 8.64
CA LEU A 7 -7.53 1.95 8.77
C LEU A 7 -6.07 1.51 8.94
N LEU A 8 -5.16 1.98 8.06
CA LEU A 8 -3.73 1.65 8.16
C LEU A 8 -3.09 2.12 9.48
N ASN A 9 -3.48 3.29 9.98
CA ASN A 9 -2.96 3.82 11.25
C ASN A 9 -3.39 2.99 12.48
N ARG A 10 -4.39 2.12 12.36
CA ARG A 10 -4.83 1.20 13.42
C ARG A 10 -4.10 -0.13 13.41
N ILE A 11 -3.33 -0.41 12.34
CA ILE A 11 -2.58 -1.66 12.22
C ILE A 11 -1.27 -1.53 13.01
N PRO A 12 -0.85 -2.58 13.75
CA PRO A 12 0.42 -2.58 14.47
C PRO A 12 1.62 -2.23 13.58
N LYS A 13 2.57 -1.43 14.08
CA LYS A 13 3.71 -0.92 13.29
C LYS A 13 4.64 -2.00 12.73
N ASN A 14 4.63 -3.21 13.29
CA ASN A 14 5.37 -4.36 12.75
C ASN A 14 4.83 -4.84 11.38
N PHE A 15 3.66 -4.36 10.96
CA PHE A 15 3.08 -4.54 9.63
C PHE A 15 4.01 -4.10 8.50
N LEU A 16 4.90 -3.12 8.75
CA LEU A 16 5.87 -2.63 7.76
C LEU A 16 7.02 -3.61 7.48
N ASN A 17 7.12 -4.72 8.21
CA ASN A 17 8.18 -5.72 8.04
C ASN A 17 7.81 -6.85 7.07
N ASP A 18 6.57 -6.90 6.58
CA ASP A 18 6.10 -7.92 5.65
C ASP A 18 5.71 -7.30 4.31
N ASP A 19 6.43 -7.68 3.25
CA ASP A 19 6.24 -7.17 1.89
C ASP A 19 4.83 -7.46 1.33
N LYS A 20 4.17 -8.55 1.76
CA LYS A 20 2.79 -8.88 1.35
C LYS A 20 1.78 -7.97 2.04
N LEU A 21 2.03 -7.63 3.29
CA LEU A 21 1.21 -6.69 4.06
C LEU A 21 1.35 -5.28 3.48
N LEU A 22 2.57 -4.85 3.17
CA LEU A 22 2.84 -3.59 2.46
C LEU A 22 2.09 -3.54 1.12
N THR A 23 2.16 -4.61 0.32
CA THR A 23 1.45 -4.72 -0.97
C THR A 23 -0.07 -4.61 -0.81
N SER A 24 -0.63 -5.19 0.25
CA SER A 24 -2.07 -5.09 0.58
C SER A 24 -2.46 -3.66 0.97
N ALA A 25 -1.61 -2.96 1.73
CA ALA A 25 -1.84 -1.56 2.10
C ALA A 25 -1.78 -0.62 0.89
N ILE A 26 -0.84 -0.85 -0.03
CA ILE A 26 -0.74 -0.14 -1.31
C ILE A 26 -2.04 -0.29 -2.09
N ASN A 27 -2.56 -1.51 -2.24
CA ASN A 27 -3.83 -1.76 -2.92
C ASN A 27 -5.01 -1.01 -2.27
N ILE A 28 -5.06 -0.93 -0.94
CA ILE A 28 -6.08 -0.15 -0.21
C ILE A 28 -5.94 1.34 -0.53
N LEU A 29 -4.74 1.89 -0.45
CA LEU A 29 -4.50 3.32 -0.70
C LEU A 29 -4.83 3.71 -2.15
N MET A 30 -4.44 2.88 -3.12
CA MET A 30 -4.76 3.07 -4.54
C MET A 30 -6.28 3.07 -4.77
N ARG A 31 -7.03 2.12 -4.19
CA ARG A 31 -8.51 2.09 -4.28
C ARG A 31 -9.21 3.32 -3.70
N PHE A 32 -8.57 4.03 -2.76
CA PHE A 32 -9.09 5.24 -2.15
C PHE A 32 -8.51 6.54 -2.75
N GLY A 33 -7.78 6.42 -3.86
CA GLY A 33 -7.14 7.52 -4.58
C GLY A 33 -6.00 8.20 -3.83
N ASP A 34 -5.46 7.57 -2.79
CA ASP A 34 -4.32 8.10 -2.02
C ASP A 34 -2.99 7.62 -2.63
N VAL A 35 -2.77 8.00 -3.89
CA VAL A 35 -1.67 7.52 -4.73
C VAL A 35 -0.31 7.86 -4.13
N SER A 36 -0.13 9.08 -3.62
CA SER A 36 1.14 9.51 -3.01
C SER A 36 1.53 8.67 -1.80
N SER A 37 0.56 8.26 -0.97
CA SER A 37 0.85 7.39 0.18
C SER A 37 1.15 5.95 -0.25
N ALA A 38 0.46 5.47 -1.29
CA ALA A 38 0.71 4.16 -1.88
C ALA A 38 2.13 4.09 -2.45
N GLU A 39 2.56 5.13 -3.18
CA GLU A 39 3.91 5.25 -3.73
C GLU A 39 4.97 5.26 -2.62
N ASN A 40 4.77 6.02 -1.54
CA ASN A 40 5.68 6.04 -0.40
C ASN A 40 5.87 4.65 0.22
N LEU A 41 4.79 3.88 0.42
CA LEU A 41 4.88 2.49 0.92
C LEU A 41 5.49 1.53 -0.09
N PHE A 42 5.24 1.73 -1.38
CA PHE A 42 5.84 0.93 -2.43
C PHE A 42 7.37 1.08 -2.42
N GLN A 43 7.89 2.29 -2.17
CA GLN A 43 9.32 2.51 -2.06
C GLN A 43 9.96 1.78 -0.87
N THR A 44 9.23 1.54 0.22
CA THR A 44 9.76 0.81 1.39
C THR A 44 9.86 -0.71 1.20
N ILE A 45 9.19 -1.28 0.18
CA ILE A 45 9.31 -2.71 -0.16
C ILE A 45 10.72 -2.99 -0.68
N LYS A 46 11.45 -3.88 0.01
CA LYS A 46 12.84 -4.22 -0.34
C LYS A 46 12.94 -4.96 -1.67
N LYS A 47 12.09 -5.97 -1.87
CA LYS A 47 12.03 -6.76 -3.10
C LYS A 47 10.62 -6.70 -3.69
N LYS A 48 10.42 -5.79 -4.62
CA LYS A 48 9.14 -5.61 -5.32
C LYS A 48 8.93 -6.80 -6.26
N ASP A 49 7.83 -7.51 -6.08
CA ASP A 49 7.39 -8.59 -6.96
C ASP A 49 6.27 -8.12 -7.90
N ILE A 50 5.84 -9.00 -8.81
CA ILE A 50 4.77 -8.70 -9.78
C ILE A 50 3.45 -8.27 -9.11
N VAL A 51 3.20 -8.73 -7.89
CA VAL A 51 1.99 -8.39 -7.13
C VAL A 51 2.10 -6.94 -6.62
N ALA A 52 3.27 -6.53 -6.11
CA ALA A 52 3.53 -5.16 -5.69
C ALA A 52 3.40 -4.15 -6.85
N TYR A 53 3.97 -4.46 -8.03
CA TYR A 53 3.79 -3.63 -9.23
C TYR A 53 2.33 -3.59 -9.68
N GLY A 54 1.64 -4.74 -9.68
CA GLY A 54 0.23 -4.81 -10.01
C GLY A 54 -0.65 -3.96 -9.08
N ALA A 55 -0.35 -3.93 -7.78
CA ALA A 55 -1.07 -3.11 -6.81
C ALA A 55 -0.98 -1.60 -7.10
N MET A 56 0.19 -1.12 -7.56
CA MET A 56 0.38 0.28 -7.97
C MET A 56 -0.37 0.62 -9.27
N MET A 57 -0.42 -0.31 -10.23
CA MET A 57 -1.11 -0.06 -11.51
C MET A 57 -2.63 -0.10 -11.38
N LYS A 58 -3.16 -0.87 -10.42
CA LYS A 58 -4.61 -1.13 -10.30
C LYS A 58 -5.46 0.05 -9.80
N GLY A 59 -4.85 1.14 -9.33
CA GLY A 59 -5.61 2.34 -8.93
C GLY A 59 -6.24 3.12 -10.09
N ASN A 60 -5.99 2.72 -11.34
CA ASN A 60 -6.50 3.35 -12.56
C ASN A 60 -7.42 2.41 -13.40
N LEU A 61 -8.13 1.47 -12.76
CA LEU A 61 -9.24 0.72 -13.38
C LEU A 61 -10.55 0.96 -12.63
#